data_AF-A0AAJ4ELB4-F1
#
_entry.id   AF-A0AAJ4ELB4-F1
#
_cell.length_a   1.000
_cell.length_b   1.000
_cell.length_c   1.000
_cell.angle_alpha   90.00
_cell.angle_beta   90.00
_cell.angle_gamma   90.00
#
_symmetry.space_group_name_H-M   'P 1'
#
loop_
_entity.id
_entity.type
_entity.pdbx_description
1 polymer ?
#
loop_
_entity_poly.entity_id
_entity_poly.type
_entity_poly.pdbx_seq_one_letter_code
_entity_poly.pdbx_strand_id
1 'polypeptide(L)'
;MFDNGAFVLKHGETTATKIDGIETIRSIADIKFDKNKKIYIGTDNGVFVLKHGETTPTKIDGISNNKQSITIDSNDNIYFGTTRGTNILQTVLSWTKTQSQFNLVDSTKTKTWTQNDLLSVDGELNIDIANPNIDKVIFDNVEQPQTSKHWKINVKPETTARDHNLQVTFTLDGKQYTSEITVSMQAKINPAPPSKQENLSELIKTTDLGNIFDKNDDTIFSAVNQKNHNVIDDFSQIEITKKDNNSATLTAKKDSKSYAGSVDVKYNVVSATVVDLKIDVTPTSLTATVIKDYLFQIDTSNLTNPVNTFYYANSESVITMVKPTPSSVITGVVYGCDDKWNKTSQSSNIDSTNGIKLDGSQLATINGKYVVELSDNLGHTNNVYLQIAQDKKITNYFDTDNGKQFEIWAKANGYDNIRGYSASQLNNLFADSKNWQQLASDSQLASAVADRVKTSGKLSSTAPLTKEQVVEQLKTQIPSDIKIDKVNTSNYEKDKVSFVLNQSEFKPNDKVNITVKYNNATADSFTLQIKDSNTPDNKKDGDSKLWIIGVVVGVLVVLGLAYLLFKKFVFDKYILKRRSRKRSRK
;
A
#
# COMPACT_ATOMS: atom_id res chain seq x y z
N MET A 1 -53.26 -19.85 46.08
CA MET A 1 -52.17 -20.73 45.61
C MET A 1 -52.65 -21.34 44.31
N PHE A 2 -52.09 -20.92 43.17
CA PHE A 2 -52.30 -21.62 41.90
C PHE A 2 -51.03 -22.42 41.65
N ASP A 3 -50.96 -23.62 42.23
CA ASP A 3 -49.76 -24.46 42.24
C ASP A 3 -49.64 -25.37 41.00
N ASN A 4 -50.07 -24.91 39.83
CA ASN A 4 -50.05 -25.75 38.63
C ASN A 4 -49.35 -25.02 37.47
N GLY A 5 -48.08 -25.40 37.25
CA GLY A 5 -47.23 -24.97 36.14
C GLY A 5 -47.62 -25.61 34.80
N ALA A 6 -46.68 -25.70 33.86
CA ALA A 6 -46.92 -26.30 32.55
C ALA A 6 -46.84 -27.83 32.60
N PHE A 7 -47.63 -28.51 31.76
CA PHE A 7 -47.61 -29.97 31.61
C PHE A 7 -47.48 -30.35 30.13
N VAL A 8 -46.85 -31.48 29.85
CA VAL A 8 -46.75 -32.08 28.51
C VAL A 8 -47.44 -33.44 28.50
N LEU A 9 -48.29 -33.66 27.50
CA LEU A 9 -48.87 -34.98 27.19
C LEU A 9 -48.37 -35.38 25.81
N LYS A 10 -47.54 -36.43 25.74
CA LYS A 10 -47.00 -36.90 24.45
C LYS A 10 -48.05 -37.74 23.72
N HIS A 11 -47.96 -37.74 22.40
CA HIS A 11 -48.85 -38.54 21.56
C HIS A 11 -48.74 -40.04 21.93
N GLY A 12 -49.87 -40.67 22.26
CA GLY A 12 -49.95 -42.07 22.67
C GLY A 12 -49.84 -42.29 24.19
N GLU A 13 -49.53 -41.26 24.98
CA GLU A 13 -49.55 -41.33 26.44
C GLU A 13 -50.93 -40.92 26.99
N THR A 14 -51.29 -41.44 28.17
CA THR A 14 -52.54 -41.09 28.87
C THR A 14 -52.30 -40.26 30.13
N THR A 15 -51.04 -40.03 30.50
CA THR A 15 -50.65 -39.31 31.71
C THR A 15 -49.80 -38.10 31.34
N ALA A 16 -50.23 -36.90 31.73
CA ALA A 16 -49.47 -35.68 31.49
C ALA A 16 -48.33 -35.57 32.52
N THR A 17 -47.13 -35.21 32.07
CA THR A 17 -45.96 -35.00 32.92
C THR A 17 -45.79 -33.51 33.17
N LYS A 18 -45.56 -33.11 34.44
CA LYS A 18 -45.29 -31.71 34.80
C LYS A 18 -43.92 -31.30 34.24
N ILE A 19 -43.83 -30.05 33.77
CA ILE A 19 -42.57 -29.42 33.35
C ILE A 19 -42.03 -28.67 34.56
N ASP A 20 -40.87 -29.11 35.06
CA ASP A 20 -40.23 -28.55 36.24
C ASP A 20 -39.70 -27.13 35.96
N GLY A 21 -39.68 -26.26 36.97
CA GLY A 21 -39.10 -24.90 36.83
C GLY A 21 -40.05 -23.81 36.30
N ILE A 22 -41.33 -24.14 36.04
CA ILE A 22 -42.40 -23.17 35.70
C ILE A 22 -43.36 -22.91 36.89
N GLU A 23 -43.04 -23.45 38.05
CA GLU A 23 -43.95 -23.65 39.19
C GLU A 23 -44.44 -22.37 39.89
N THR A 24 -43.76 -21.24 39.68
CA THR A 24 -44.06 -19.96 40.35
C THR A 24 -44.75 -18.94 39.45
N ILE A 25 -45.19 -19.36 38.26
CA ILE A 25 -45.75 -18.47 37.23
C ILE A 25 -47.26 -18.29 37.44
N ARG A 26 -47.69 -17.03 37.49
CA ARG A 26 -49.09 -16.67 37.74
C ARG A 26 -49.96 -16.84 36.50
N SER A 27 -49.37 -16.74 35.30
CA SER A 27 -50.05 -16.93 34.02
C SER A 27 -49.07 -17.26 32.88
N ILE A 28 -49.45 -18.22 32.03
CA ILE A 28 -48.81 -18.46 30.73
C ILE A 28 -49.58 -17.64 29.70
N ALA A 29 -48.90 -16.74 29.02
CA ALA A 29 -49.49 -15.83 28.03
C ALA A 29 -49.54 -16.44 26.63
N ASP A 30 -48.51 -17.18 26.23
CA ASP A 30 -48.47 -17.84 24.92
C ASP A 30 -47.49 -19.02 24.92
N ILE A 31 -47.72 -19.99 24.03
CA ILE A 31 -46.84 -21.13 23.78
C ILE A 31 -46.66 -21.28 22.26
N LYS A 32 -45.41 -21.38 21.81
CA LYS A 32 -45.08 -21.61 20.39
C LYS A 32 -44.03 -22.69 20.22
N PHE A 33 -44.20 -23.48 19.17
CA PHE A 33 -43.22 -24.45 18.74
C PHE A 33 -42.40 -23.83 17.62
N ASP A 34 -41.08 -23.86 17.74
CA ASP A 34 -40.25 -23.74 16.55
C ASP A 34 -40.28 -25.05 15.75
N LYS A 35 -39.82 -24.96 14.52
CA LYS A 35 -39.63 -26.09 13.62
C LYS A 35 -38.62 -27.14 14.07
N ASN A 36 -37.76 -26.82 15.05
CA ASN A 36 -36.84 -27.75 15.70
C ASN A 36 -37.47 -28.40 16.95
N LYS A 37 -38.79 -28.25 17.12
CA LYS A 37 -39.59 -28.78 18.23
C LYS A 37 -39.18 -28.22 19.61
N LYS A 38 -38.54 -27.05 19.65
CA LYS A 38 -38.36 -26.29 20.90
C LYS A 38 -39.65 -25.58 21.23
N ILE A 39 -39.97 -25.52 22.53
CA ILE A 39 -41.18 -24.90 23.04
C ILE A 39 -40.80 -23.58 23.69
N TYR A 40 -41.31 -22.48 23.16
CA TYR A 40 -41.17 -21.15 23.73
C TYR A 40 -42.42 -20.84 24.54
N ILE A 41 -42.22 -20.55 25.83
CA ILE A 41 -43.27 -20.35 26.82
C ILE A 41 -43.15 -18.92 27.32
N GLY A 42 -44.13 -18.09 26.94
CA GLY A 42 -44.22 -16.70 27.37
C GLY A 42 -45.00 -16.61 28.66
N THR A 43 -44.43 -15.96 29.66
CA THR A 43 -45.00 -15.88 31.02
C THR A 43 -44.97 -14.44 31.51
N ASP A 44 -45.67 -14.17 32.62
CA ASP A 44 -45.59 -12.87 33.31
C ASP A 44 -44.18 -12.57 33.84
N ASN A 45 -43.40 -13.60 34.16
CA ASN A 45 -42.05 -13.53 34.70
C ASN A 45 -40.92 -13.60 33.67
N GLY A 46 -41.24 -13.70 32.37
CA GLY A 46 -40.26 -13.70 31.28
C GLY A 46 -40.61 -14.69 30.18
N VAL A 47 -39.62 -15.06 29.37
CA VAL A 47 -39.77 -16.11 28.35
C VAL A 47 -38.86 -17.26 28.71
N PHE A 48 -39.38 -18.47 28.56
CA PHE A 48 -38.66 -19.71 28.80
C PHE A 48 -38.61 -20.54 27.52
N VAL A 49 -37.53 -21.29 27.32
CA VAL A 49 -37.39 -22.24 26.21
C VAL A 49 -37.17 -23.65 26.77
N LEU A 50 -38.00 -24.60 26.35
CA LEU A 50 -37.81 -26.03 26.59
C LEU A 50 -37.30 -26.67 25.29
N LYS A 51 -36.11 -27.26 25.32
CA LYS A 51 -35.59 -27.96 24.13
C LYS A 51 -36.16 -29.38 24.05
N HIS A 52 -36.19 -29.93 22.84
CA HIS A 52 -36.66 -31.30 22.63
C HIS A 52 -35.84 -32.30 23.47
N GLY A 53 -36.52 -33.11 24.28
CA GLY A 53 -35.90 -34.10 25.16
C GLY A 53 -35.49 -33.57 26.54
N GLU A 54 -35.52 -32.25 26.77
CA GLU A 54 -35.32 -31.66 28.10
C GLU A 54 -36.63 -31.66 28.92
N THR A 55 -36.51 -31.75 30.24
CA THR A 55 -37.64 -31.68 31.19
C THR A 55 -37.72 -30.35 31.94
N THR A 56 -36.66 -29.54 31.86
CA THR A 56 -36.54 -28.26 32.56
C THR A 56 -36.28 -27.14 31.55
N PRO A 57 -37.13 -26.10 31.47
CA PRO A 57 -36.98 -25.01 30.55
C PRO A 57 -36.00 -23.95 31.09
N THR A 58 -35.26 -23.32 30.19
CA THR A 58 -34.29 -22.27 30.52
C THR A 58 -34.90 -20.89 30.30
N LYS A 59 -34.74 -19.96 31.25
CA LYS A 59 -35.17 -18.57 31.08
C LYS A 59 -34.29 -17.86 30.04
N ILE A 60 -34.92 -17.09 29.15
CA ILE A 60 -34.23 -16.24 28.18
C ILE A 60 -33.98 -14.87 28.83
N ASP A 61 -32.70 -14.50 28.91
CA ASP A 61 -32.26 -13.25 29.52
C ASP A 61 -32.63 -12.02 28.67
N GLY A 62 -32.67 -10.85 29.32
CA GLY A 62 -33.00 -9.57 28.66
C GLY A 62 -34.50 -9.35 28.40
N ILE A 63 -35.34 -10.36 28.63
CA ILE A 63 -36.78 -10.30 28.37
C ILE A 63 -37.55 -10.32 29.71
N SER A 64 -37.86 -9.14 30.25
CA SER A 64 -38.62 -8.99 31.51
C SER A 64 -40.07 -8.52 31.29
N ASN A 65 -40.98 -8.96 32.18
CA ASN A 65 -42.37 -8.55 32.38
C ASN A 65 -43.41 -8.82 31.26
N ASN A 66 -44.64 -9.16 31.70
CA ASN A 66 -45.95 -9.21 31.01
C ASN A 66 -45.91 -9.32 29.49
N LYS A 67 -45.88 -10.55 28.99
CA LYS A 67 -45.95 -10.90 27.58
C LYS A 67 -47.38 -11.06 27.12
N GLN A 68 -47.62 -10.69 25.87
CA GLN A 68 -48.94 -10.80 25.25
C GLN A 68 -48.94 -11.76 24.06
N SER A 69 -47.79 -11.96 23.39
CA SER A 69 -47.69 -12.84 22.23
C SER A 69 -46.27 -13.30 21.94
N ILE A 70 -46.16 -14.51 21.39
CA ILE A 70 -44.95 -15.03 20.75
C ILE A 70 -45.30 -15.33 19.30
N THR A 71 -44.46 -14.89 18.36
CA THR A 71 -44.55 -15.32 16.96
C THR A 71 -43.18 -15.67 16.42
N ILE A 72 -43.15 -16.53 15.42
CA ILE A 72 -41.92 -17.00 14.76
C ILE A 72 -42.10 -16.75 13.28
N ASP A 73 -41.19 -16.00 12.66
CA ASP A 73 -41.22 -15.77 11.21
C ASP A 73 -40.64 -16.97 10.44
N SER A 74 -40.68 -16.90 9.11
CA SER A 74 -40.11 -17.93 8.23
C SER A 74 -38.59 -18.07 8.34
N ASN A 75 -37.91 -17.15 9.02
CA ASN A 75 -36.47 -17.14 9.25
C ASN A 75 -36.09 -17.59 10.68
N ASP A 76 -37.04 -18.08 11.49
CA ASP A 76 -36.90 -18.43 12.93
C ASP A 76 -36.58 -17.29 13.87
N ASN A 77 -36.77 -16.06 13.42
CA ASN A 77 -36.70 -14.97 14.35
C ASN A 77 -37.92 -15.06 15.25
N ILE A 78 -37.66 -15.04 16.55
CA ILE A 78 -38.71 -15.18 17.55
C ILE A 78 -39.03 -13.80 18.08
N TYR A 79 -40.24 -13.36 17.82
CA TYR A 79 -40.73 -12.06 18.24
C TYR A 79 -41.55 -12.23 19.51
N PHE A 80 -41.23 -11.41 20.51
CA PHE A 80 -41.92 -11.35 21.78
C PHE A 80 -42.65 -10.03 21.90
N GLY A 81 -43.97 -10.06 21.79
CA GLY A 81 -44.84 -8.93 22.06
C GLY A 81 -44.93 -8.66 23.56
N THR A 82 -44.57 -7.46 23.98
CA THR A 82 -44.62 -7.02 25.37
C THR A 82 -45.44 -5.74 25.49
N THR A 83 -45.91 -5.42 26.69
CA THR A 83 -46.56 -4.12 26.95
C THR A 83 -45.65 -2.91 26.71
N ARG A 84 -44.34 -3.12 26.54
CA ARG A 84 -43.32 -2.09 26.30
C ARG A 84 -42.78 -2.09 24.86
N GLY A 85 -43.36 -2.88 23.96
CA GLY A 85 -42.91 -3.04 22.57
C GLY A 85 -42.48 -4.47 22.24
N THR A 86 -41.86 -4.65 21.08
CA THR A 86 -41.51 -5.96 20.51
C THR A 86 -40.02 -6.25 20.68
N ASN A 87 -39.66 -7.42 21.22
CA ASN A 87 -38.27 -7.91 21.25
C ASN A 87 -38.07 -9.02 20.22
N ILE A 88 -36.85 -9.18 19.69
CA ILE A 88 -36.49 -10.22 18.73
C ILE A 88 -35.35 -11.08 19.29
N LEU A 89 -35.50 -12.41 19.24
CA LEU A 89 -34.40 -13.36 19.44
C LEU A 89 -34.01 -13.93 18.08
N GLN A 90 -32.84 -13.53 17.59
CA GLN A 90 -32.22 -14.09 16.39
C GLN A 90 -31.48 -15.38 16.78
N THR A 91 -31.74 -16.48 16.09
CA THR A 91 -31.05 -17.75 16.38
C THR A 91 -29.65 -17.76 15.75
N VAL A 92 -28.76 -18.60 16.26
CA VAL A 92 -27.40 -18.80 15.71
C VAL A 92 -27.46 -19.15 14.21
N LEU A 93 -28.44 -20.00 13.84
CA LEU A 93 -28.68 -20.40 12.46
C LEU A 93 -29.26 -19.26 11.61
N SER A 94 -30.24 -18.52 12.11
CA SER A 94 -30.82 -17.39 11.36
C SER A 94 -29.83 -16.26 11.18
N TRP A 95 -29.00 -15.98 12.18
CA TRP A 95 -27.87 -15.07 12.07
C TRP A 95 -26.89 -15.54 11.00
N THR A 96 -26.46 -16.80 11.04
CA THR A 96 -25.53 -17.36 10.04
C THR A 96 -26.09 -17.26 8.63
N LYS A 97 -27.37 -17.57 8.43
CA LYS A 97 -28.04 -17.41 7.12
C LYS A 97 -28.04 -15.96 6.65
N THR A 98 -28.32 -14.99 7.53
CA THR A 98 -28.29 -13.57 7.14
C THR A 98 -26.89 -13.09 6.73
N GLN A 99 -25.83 -13.73 7.25
CA GLN A 99 -24.46 -13.42 6.87
C GLN A 99 -23.96 -14.24 5.67
N SER A 100 -24.72 -15.23 5.22
CA SER A 100 -24.33 -16.17 4.16
C SER A 100 -25.20 -15.98 2.92
N GLN A 101 -24.61 -15.44 1.86
CA GLN A 101 -25.26 -15.30 0.57
C GLN A 101 -25.02 -16.55 -0.28
N PHE A 102 -26.10 -17.25 -0.61
CA PHE A 102 -26.08 -18.45 -1.45
C PHE A 102 -26.54 -18.08 -2.86
N ASN A 103 -25.66 -18.04 -3.86
CA ASN A 103 -25.93 -17.57 -5.22
C ASN A 103 -25.71 -18.69 -6.24
N LEU A 104 -26.73 -18.96 -7.07
CA LEU A 104 -26.58 -19.88 -8.20
C LEU A 104 -25.82 -19.19 -9.33
N VAL A 105 -24.89 -19.90 -9.96
CA VAL A 105 -24.19 -19.40 -11.16
C VAL A 105 -25.12 -19.39 -12.37
N ASP A 106 -25.95 -20.42 -12.51
CA ASP A 106 -26.93 -20.57 -13.58
C ASP A 106 -28.34 -20.28 -13.04
N SER A 107 -28.99 -19.25 -13.57
CA SER A 107 -30.32 -18.82 -13.13
C SER A 107 -31.46 -19.78 -13.50
N THR A 108 -31.20 -20.77 -14.36
CA THR A 108 -32.18 -21.83 -14.70
C THR A 108 -32.21 -22.96 -13.66
N LYS A 109 -31.27 -22.95 -12.71
CA LYS A 109 -31.15 -23.91 -11.62
C LYS A 109 -31.98 -23.49 -10.41
N THR A 110 -32.17 -24.42 -9.49
CA THR A 110 -32.96 -24.27 -8.28
C THR A 110 -32.10 -24.46 -7.04
N LYS A 111 -32.36 -23.60 -6.04
CA LYS A 111 -31.85 -23.74 -4.67
C LYS A 111 -33.04 -23.58 -3.74
N THR A 112 -33.21 -24.53 -2.83
CA THR A 112 -34.39 -24.57 -1.96
C THR A 112 -33.98 -25.04 -0.58
N TRP A 113 -34.36 -24.28 0.45
CA TRP A 113 -34.28 -24.76 1.82
C TRP A 113 -35.35 -25.83 2.03
N THR A 114 -34.98 -27.10 1.95
CA THR A 114 -35.89 -28.24 2.13
C THR A 114 -36.00 -28.62 3.60
N GLN A 115 -34.97 -28.29 4.38
CA GLN A 115 -35.03 -28.18 5.83
C GLN A 115 -34.37 -26.87 6.25
N ASN A 116 -34.25 -26.67 7.54
CA ASN A 116 -33.90 -25.38 8.09
C ASN A 116 -32.42 -25.10 8.07
N ASP A 117 -31.64 -26.13 8.25
CA ASP A 117 -30.21 -26.19 8.08
C ASP A 117 -29.85 -26.82 6.73
N LEU A 118 -30.80 -27.39 5.97
CA LEU A 118 -30.53 -28.07 4.70
C LEU A 118 -30.95 -27.26 3.47
N LEU A 119 -29.97 -26.81 2.70
CA LEU A 119 -30.13 -26.18 1.39
C LEU A 119 -29.93 -27.22 0.29
N SER A 120 -30.99 -27.60 -0.42
CA SER A 120 -30.92 -28.44 -1.61
C SER A 120 -30.62 -27.59 -2.84
N VAL A 121 -29.66 -28.03 -3.66
CA VAL A 121 -29.12 -27.25 -4.78
C VAL A 121 -28.91 -28.16 -5.98
N ASP A 122 -29.32 -27.72 -7.16
CA ASP A 122 -29.24 -28.53 -8.37
C ASP A 122 -28.30 -27.98 -9.46
N GLY A 123 -27.42 -27.07 -9.08
CA GLY A 123 -26.47 -26.41 -9.95
C GLY A 123 -25.28 -25.86 -9.16
N GLU A 124 -24.37 -25.19 -9.86
CA GLU A 124 -23.18 -24.60 -9.23
C GLU A 124 -23.57 -23.45 -8.29
N LEU A 125 -23.00 -23.47 -7.09
CA LEU A 125 -23.36 -22.56 -6.00
C LEU A 125 -22.14 -21.79 -5.49
N ASN A 126 -22.26 -20.48 -5.47
CA ASN A 126 -21.35 -19.60 -4.75
C ASN A 126 -21.93 -19.29 -3.37
N ILE A 127 -21.13 -19.47 -2.33
CA ILE A 127 -21.43 -19.08 -0.96
C ILE A 127 -20.49 -17.94 -0.60
N ASP A 128 -21.06 -16.79 -0.27
CA ASP A 128 -20.31 -15.58 0.10
C ASP A 128 -20.68 -15.20 1.54
N ILE A 129 -19.69 -15.14 2.42
CA ILE A 129 -19.86 -14.89 3.86
C ILE A 129 -18.91 -13.77 4.28
N ALA A 130 -19.46 -12.62 4.69
CA ALA A 130 -18.67 -11.46 5.10
C ALA A 130 -19.25 -10.82 6.37
N ASN A 131 -18.55 -10.95 7.49
CA ASN A 131 -18.91 -10.25 8.73
C ASN A 131 -17.72 -10.19 9.69
N PRO A 132 -17.40 -9.04 10.31
CA PRO A 132 -16.28 -8.90 11.23
C PRO A 132 -16.36 -9.81 12.46
N ASN A 133 -17.57 -10.20 12.88
CA ASN A 133 -17.80 -11.05 14.04
C ASN A 133 -17.61 -12.54 13.72
N ILE A 134 -17.43 -12.93 12.46
CA ILE A 134 -17.15 -14.32 12.09
C ILE A 134 -15.68 -14.61 12.34
N ASP A 135 -15.41 -15.67 13.09
CA ASP A 135 -14.07 -16.09 13.46
C ASP A 135 -13.49 -17.04 12.44
N LYS A 136 -14.32 -17.98 11.97
CA LYS A 136 -13.89 -19.13 11.16
C LYS A 136 -15.04 -19.69 10.34
N VAL A 137 -14.73 -20.12 9.13
CA VAL A 137 -15.64 -20.88 8.26
C VAL A 137 -14.98 -22.19 7.87
N ILE A 138 -15.68 -23.31 8.05
CA ILE A 138 -15.25 -24.65 7.64
C ILE A 138 -16.23 -25.15 6.58
N PHE A 139 -15.71 -25.71 5.49
CA PHE A 139 -16.51 -26.42 4.49
C PHE A 139 -15.93 -27.83 4.30
N ASP A 140 -16.76 -28.86 4.49
CA ASP A 140 -16.35 -30.28 4.45
C ASP A 140 -15.11 -30.60 5.31
N ASN A 141 -15.12 -30.11 6.56
CA ASN A 141 -14.00 -30.23 7.51
C ASN A 141 -12.70 -29.50 7.09
N VAL A 142 -12.74 -28.69 6.03
CA VAL A 142 -11.61 -27.86 5.59
C VAL A 142 -11.89 -26.40 5.94
N GLU A 143 -11.00 -25.79 6.72
CA GLU A 143 -11.06 -24.36 7.02
C GLU A 143 -10.85 -23.55 5.73
N GLN A 144 -11.79 -22.65 5.45
CA GLN A 144 -11.80 -21.90 4.20
C GLN A 144 -10.90 -20.66 4.31
N PRO A 145 -10.10 -20.36 3.27
CA PRO A 145 -9.27 -19.16 3.26
C PRO A 145 -10.15 -17.91 3.27
N GLN A 146 -9.61 -16.83 3.82
CA GLN A 146 -10.31 -15.54 3.91
C GLN A 146 -9.39 -14.38 3.63
N THR A 147 -10.00 -13.27 3.24
CA THR A 147 -9.36 -11.96 3.21
C THR A 147 -10.27 -10.99 3.96
N SER A 148 -9.75 -10.33 5.00
CA SER A 148 -10.51 -9.34 5.78
C SER A 148 -11.87 -9.82 6.30
N LYS A 149 -11.94 -11.06 6.83
CA LYS A 149 -13.18 -11.67 7.35
C LYS A 149 -14.26 -11.86 6.26
N HIS A 150 -13.81 -12.11 5.03
CA HIS A 150 -14.64 -12.47 3.88
C HIS A 150 -14.22 -13.84 3.34
N TRP A 151 -15.18 -14.77 3.28
CA TRP A 151 -15.03 -16.11 2.74
C TRP A 151 -15.87 -16.26 1.47
N LYS A 152 -15.27 -16.87 0.44
CA LYS A 152 -15.96 -17.23 -0.80
C LYS A 152 -15.73 -18.71 -1.06
N ILE A 153 -16.81 -19.46 -1.18
CA ILE A 153 -16.79 -20.90 -1.43
C ILE A 153 -17.56 -21.15 -2.73
N ASN A 154 -16.98 -21.90 -3.65
CA ASN A 154 -17.65 -22.34 -4.86
C ASN A 154 -17.87 -23.86 -4.78
N VAL A 155 -19.14 -24.26 -4.75
CA VAL A 155 -19.55 -25.66 -4.71
C VAL A 155 -19.95 -26.08 -6.12
N LYS A 156 -19.13 -26.95 -6.72
CA LYS A 156 -19.33 -27.45 -8.08
C LYS A 156 -20.49 -28.46 -8.14
N PRO A 157 -21.20 -28.59 -9.27
CA PRO A 157 -22.25 -29.60 -9.41
C PRO A 157 -21.66 -31.01 -9.28
N GLU A 158 -22.44 -31.92 -8.71
CA GLU A 158 -21.99 -33.28 -8.41
C GLU A 158 -22.56 -34.31 -9.41
N THR A 159 -21.80 -35.38 -9.64
CA THR A 159 -22.23 -36.53 -10.49
C THR A 159 -23.15 -37.49 -9.73
N THR A 160 -23.06 -37.50 -8.41
CA THR A 160 -23.94 -38.25 -7.49
C THR A 160 -24.39 -37.32 -6.38
N ALA A 161 -25.60 -37.50 -5.84
CA ALA A 161 -26.10 -36.62 -4.80
C ALA A 161 -25.16 -36.67 -3.59
N ARG A 162 -24.76 -35.51 -3.08
CA ARG A 162 -23.81 -35.39 -1.99
C ARG A 162 -24.17 -34.24 -1.07
N ASP A 163 -24.07 -34.49 0.22
CA ASP A 163 -24.21 -33.48 1.25
C ASP A 163 -22.84 -32.94 1.63
N HIS A 164 -22.75 -31.61 1.65
CA HIS A 164 -21.61 -30.87 2.16
C HIS A 164 -21.96 -30.18 3.47
N ASN A 165 -20.98 -30.05 4.35
CA ASN A 165 -21.17 -29.41 5.66
C ASN A 165 -20.48 -28.04 5.69
N LEU A 166 -21.26 -26.99 5.88
CA LEU A 166 -20.78 -25.62 6.11
C LEU A 166 -20.91 -25.29 7.60
N GLN A 167 -19.79 -25.04 8.27
CA GLN A 167 -19.76 -24.57 9.66
C GLN A 167 -19.29 -23.11 9.71
N VAL A 168 -19.98 -22.29 10.47
CA VAL A 168 -19.64 -20.88 10.68
C VAL A 168 -19.53 -20.63 12.18
N THR A 169 -18.31 -20.31 12.63
CA THR A 169 -18.02 -19.94 14.02
C THR A 169 -17.87 -18.43 14.11
N PHE A 170 -18.53 -17.82 15.10
CA PHE A 170 -18.56 -16.37 15.26
C PHE A 170 -18.69 -15.97 16.74
N THR A 171 -18.26 -14.75 17.07
CA THR A 171 -18.30 -14.21 18.42
C THR A 171 -19.21 -12.98 18.48
N LEU A 172 -20.23 -13.03 19.34
CA LEU A 172 -21.11 -11.88 19.64
C LEU A 172 -21.07 -11.62 21.14
N ASP A 173 -20.90 -10.36 21.53
CA ASP A 173 -20.86 -9.91 22.93
C ASP A 173 -19.88 -10.73 23.81
N GLY A 174 -18.74 -11.11 23.24
CA GLY A 174 -17.69 -11.89 23.92
C GLY A 174 -18.00 -13.38 24.09
N LYS A 175 -19.10 -13.88 23.52
CA LYS A 175 -19.46 -15.30 23.53
C LYS A 175 -19.38 -15.89 22.12
N GLN A 176 -18.75 -17.06 22.01
CA GLN A 176 -18.58 -17.77 20.75
C GLN A 176 -19.76 -18.71 20.47
N TYR A 177 -20.14 -18.80 19.21
CA TYR A 177 -21.20 -19.65 18.69
C TYR A 177 -20.70 -20.37 17.43
N THR A 178 -21.23 -21.56 17.17
CA THR A 178 -21.02 -22.29 15.92
C THR A 178 -22.37 -22.69 15.35
N SER A 179 -22.60 -22.39 14.07
CA SER A 179 -23.75 -22.84 13.30
C SER A 179 -23.30 -23.81 12.22
N GLU A 180 -24.20 -24.73 11.87
CA GLU A 180 -23.99 -25.64 10.73
C GLU A 180 -25.13 -25.50 9.72
N ILE A 181 -24.78 -25.62 8.44
CA ILE A 181 -25.68 -25.67 7.29
C ILE A 181 -25.24 -26.85 6.43
N THR A 182 -26.19 -27.72 6.09
CA THR A 182 -25.99 -28.78 5.09
C THR A 182 -26.31 -28.25 3.70
N VAL A 183 -25.37 -28.33 2.77
CA VAL A 183 -25.57 -28.01 1.35
C VAL A 183 -25.67 -29.32 0.58
N SER A 184 -26.88 -29.70 0.18
CA SER A 184 -27.16 -30.97 -0.51
C SER A 184 -27.19 -30.76 -2.02
N MET A 185 -26.09 -31.13 -2.69
CA MET A 185 -25.94 -31.04 -4.13
C MET A 185 -26.64 -32.23 -4.81
N GLN A 186 -27.61 -31.95 -5.66
CA GLN A 186 -28.34 -32.97 -6.42
C GLN A 186 -27.51 -33.46 -7.62
N ALA A 187 -27.55 -34.77 -7.89
CA ALA A 187 -26.88 -35.36 -9.06
C ALA A 187 -27.49 -34.83 -10.36
N LYS A 188 -26.74 -34.06 -11.15
CA LYS A 188 -27.22 -33.55 -12.45
C LYS A 188 -26.18 -33.53 -13.57
N ILE A 189 -24.98 -34.05 -13.33
CA ILE A 189 -24.02 -34.34 -14.40
C ILE A 189 -24.21 -35.80 -14.80
N ASN A 190 -24.48 -36.08 -16.09
CA ASN A 190 -24.45 -37.45 -16.62
C ASN A 190 -23.06 -38.04 -16.32
N PRO A 191 -22.95 -39.24 -15.71
CA PRO A 191 -21.64 -39.82 -15.42
C PRO A 191 -20.87 -39.98 -16.72
N ALA A 192 -19.74 -39.28 -16.82
CA ALA A 192 -18.83 -39.45 -17.96
C ALA A 192 -18.28 -40.88 -17.93
N PRO A 193 -18.04 -41.51 -19.10
CA PRO A 193 -17.27 -42.75 -19.16
C PRO A 193 -15.91 -42.54 -18.47
N PRO A 194 -15.29 -43.59 -17.90
CA PRO A 194 -14.04 -43.45 -17.16
C PRO A 194 -13.02 -42.66 -17.97
N SER A 195 -12.63 -41.49 -17.43
CA SER A 195 -11.90 -40.49 -18.21
C SER A 195 -10.50 -41.01 -18.55
N LYS A 196 -10.16 -40.89 -19.83
CA LYS A 196 -8.77 -40.80 -20.26
C LYS A 196 -8.19 -39.57 -19.54
N GLN A 197 -7.13 -39.74 -18.74
CA GLN A 197 -6.43 -38.61 -18.12
C GLN A 197 -6.07 -37.58 -19.19
N GLU A 198 -6.33 -36.30 -18.92
CA GLU A 198 -6.05 -35.21 -19.84
C GLU A 198 -4.63 -34.70 -19.65
N ASN A 199 -3.88 -34.50 -20.74
CA ASN A 199 -2.49 -34.08 -20.65
C ASN A 199 -2.42 -32.58 -20.32
N LEU A 200 -1.70 -32.21 -19.25
CA LEU A 200 -1.57 -30.81 -18.82
C LEU A 200 -0.99 -29.90 -19.92
N SER A 201 -0.10 -30.42 -20.76
CA SER A 201 0.49 -29.65 -21.88
C SER A 201 -0.49 -29.40 -23.04
N GLU A 202 -1.56 -30.19 -23.14
CA GLU A 202 -2.63 -29.99 -24.14
C GLU A 202 -3.73 -29.07 -23.60
N LEU A 203 -3.96 -29.09 -22.28
CA LEU A 203 -4.92 -28.22 -21.58
C LEU A 203 -4.40 -26.79 -21.41
N ILE A 204 -3.17 -26.64 -20.92
CA ILE A 204 -2.55 -25.33 -20.61
C ILE A 204 -1.81 -24.84 -21.85
N LYS A 205 -2.56 -24.24 -22.78
CA LYS A 205 -2.03 -23.73 -24.05
C LYS A 205 -1.34 -22.37 -23.90
N THR A 206 -1.86 -21.52 -23.02
CA THR A 206 -1.27 -20.22 -22.67
C THR A 206 -0.35 -20.40 -21.48
N THR A 207 0.94 -20.59 -21.75
CA THR A 207 1.96 -20.83 -20.72
C THR A 207 2.60 -19.56 -20.18
N ASP A 208 2.45 -18.42 -20.86
CA ASP A 208 2.86 -17.11 -20.34
C ASP A 208 1.71 -16.49 -19.55
N LEU A 209 1.89 -16.40 -18.24
CA LEU A 209 0.88 -15.92 -17.31
C LEU A 209 0.96 -14.41 -17.10
N GLY A 210 2.03 -13.75 -17.57
CA GLY A 210 2.30 -12.34 -17.33
C GLY A 210 2.75 -12.06 -15.89
N ASN A 211 2.33 -10.91 -15.33
CA ASN A 211 2.71 -10.53 -13.98
C ASN A 211 1.83 -11.23 -12.94
N ILE A 212 2.44 -11.78 -11.88
CA ILE A 212 1.75 -12.42 -10.76
C ILE A 212 2.26 -11.84 -9.43
N PHE A 213 1.46 -11.90 -8.37
CA PHE A 213 1.75 -11.16 -7.13
C PHE A 213 2.83 -11.82 -6.26
N ASP A 214 2.90 -13.15 -6.27
CA ASP A 214 3.94 -13.95 -5.61
C ASP A 214 4.07 -15.32 -6.29
N LYS A 215 4.88 -16.21 -5.70
CA LYS A 215 5.14 -17.58 -6.20
C LYS A 215 4.41 -18.66 -5.39
N ASN A 216 3.38 -18.30 -4.64
CA ASN A 216 2.56 -19.27 -3.92
C ASN A 216 1.73 -20.08 -4.92
N ASP A 217 1.38 -21.30 -4.54
CA ASP A 217 0.74 -22.23 -5.48
C ASP A 217 -0.65 -21.72 -5.90
N ASP A 218 -1.43 -21.18 -4.97
CA ASP A 218 -2.74 -20.58 -5.24
C ASP A 218 -2.68 -19.42 -6.26
N THR A 219 -1.61 -18.64 -6.20
CA THR A 219 -1.34 -17.52 -7.12
C THR A 219 -1.09 -18.00 -8.53
N ILE A 220 -0.20 -18.98 -8.66
CA ILE A 220 0.16 -19.57 -9.94
C ILE A 220 -1.04 -20.31 -10.52
N PHE A 221 -1.80 -21.03 -9.70
CA PHE A 221 -3.04 -21.71 -10.11
C PHE A 221 -4.09 -20.73 -10.63
N SER A 222 -4.35 -19.66 -9.88
CA SER A 222 -5.32 -18.63 -10.30
C SER A 222 -4.93 -18.02 -11.63
N ALA A 223 -3.64 -17.72 -11.83
CA ALA A 223 -3.13 -17.15 -13.07
C ALA A 223 -3.21 -18.14 -14.26
N VAL A 224 -2.89 -19.42 -14.05
CA VAL A 224 -3.04 -20.48 -15.06
C VAL A 224 -4.49 -20.59 -15.51
N ASN A 225 -5.43 -20.67 -14.57
CA ASN A 225 -6.85 -20.82 -14.89
C ASN A 225 -7.40 -19.57 -15.57
N GLN A 226 -7.05 -18.37 -15.10
CA GLN A 226 -7.47 -17.12 -15.76
C GLN A 226 -7.03 -17.08 -17.23
N LYS A 227 -5.79 -17.47 -17.53
CA LYS A 227 -5.22 -17.42 -18.89
C LYS A 227 -5.67 -18.54 -19.81
N ASN A 228 -6.18 -19.63 -19.24
CA ASN A 228 -6.60 -20.81 -19.96
C ASN A 228 -8.09 -21.09 -19.79
N HIS A 229 -8.92 -20.08 -19.50
CA HIS A 229 -10.38 -20.22 -19.42
C HIS A 229 -10.87 -21.26 -18.40
N ASN A 230 -10.18 -21.37 -17.26
CA ASN A 230 -10.49 -22.27 -16.16
C ASN A 230 -10.51 -23.76 -16.55
N VAL A 231 -9.62 -24.19 -17.45
CA VAL A 231 -9.51 -25.59 -17.91
C VAL A 231 -9.05 -26.58 -16.84
N ILE A 232 -8.54 -26.12 -15.70
CA ILE A 232 -8.17 -27.01 -14.58
C ILE A 232 -9.21 -26.89 -13.48
N ASP A 233 -9.96 -27.97 -13.28
CA ASP A 233 -11.07 -28.02 -12.34
C ASP A 233 -10.67 -28.54 -10.95
N ASP A 234 -9.52 -29.23 -10.84
CA ASP A 234 -9.05 -29.84 -9.59
C ASP A 234 -7.52 -29.78 -9.45
N PHE A 235 -7.03 -28.67 -8.91
CA PHE A 235 -5.60 -28.49 -8.65
C PHE A 235 -5.06 -29.36 -7.52
N SER A 236 -5.92 -29.99 -6.71
CA SER A 236 -5.44 -30.90 -5.65
C SER A 236 -4.71 -32.11 -6.24
N GLN A 237 -4.95 -32.42 -7.52
CA GLN A 237 -4.30 -33.48 -8.27
C GLN A 237 -3.02 -33.04 -9.01
N ILE A 238 -2.58 -31.79 -8.84
CA ILE A 238 -1.41 -31.22 -9.51
C ILE A 238 -0.42 -30.72 -8.45
N GLU A 239 0.86 -30.88 -8.72
CA GLU A 239 1.95 -30.36 -7.91
C GLU A 239 2.71 -29.27 -8.70
N ILE A 240 3.00 -28.14 -8.05
CA ILE A 240 3.84 -27.08 -8.64
C ILE A 240 5.26 -27.19 -8.08
N THR A 241 6.22 -27.38 -8.98
CA THR A 241 7.64 -27.48 -8.63
C THR A 241 8.48 -26.47 -9.41
N LYS A 242 9.79 -26.41 -9.11
CA LYS A 242 10.77 -25.54 -9.79
C LYS A 242 10.37 -24.05 -9.84
N LYS A 243 9.79 -23.55 -8.75
CA LYS A 243 9.29 -22.18 -8.64
C LYS A 243 10.43 -21.18 -8.45
N ASP A 244 10.57 -20.24 -9.37
CA ASP A 244 11.36 -19.02 -9.20
C ASP A 244 10.50 -17.76 -9.46
N ASN A 245 11.12 -16.59 -9.62
CA ASN A 245 10.39 -15.34 -9.85
C ASN A 245 9.86 -15.20 -11.28
N ASN A 246 10.21 -16.13 -12.18
CA ASN A 246 9.91 -16.03 -13.60
C ASN A 246 9.26 -17.29 -14.21
N SER A 247 9.22 -18.40 -13.47
CA SER A 247 8.70 -19.66 -13.98
C SER A 247 8.37 -20.67 -12.88
N ALA A 248 7.53 -21.63 -13.25
CA ALA A 248 7.23 -22.83 -12.48
C ALA A 248 6.85 -24.00 -13.41
N THR A 249 6.85 -25.23 -12.88
CA THR A 249 6.40 -26.43 -13.58
C THR A 249 5.20 -27.04 -12.88
N LEU A 250 4.07 -27.18 -13.59
CA LEU A 250 2.88 -27.89 -13.12
C LEU A 250 2.98 -29.36 -13.55
N THR A 251 2.79 -30.29 -12.62
CA THR A 251 2.89 -31.74 -12.87
C THR A 251 1.70 -32.47 -12.26
N ALA A 252 1.04 -33.34 -13.04
CA ALA A 252 -0.01 -34.18 -12.48
C ALA A 252 0.59 -35.14 -11.43
N LYS A 253 -0.04 -35.23 -10.26
CA LYS A 253 0.35 -36.17 -9.21
C LYS A 253 0.19 -37.61 -9.72
N LYS A 254 1.00 -38.52 -9.19
CA LYS A 254 1.02 -39.92 -9.63
C LYS A 254 -0.33 -40.63 -9.46
N ASP A 255 -1.10 -40.23 -8.49
CA ASP A 255 -2.44 -40.72 -8.16
C ASP A 255 -3.57 -39.85 -8.75
N SER A 256 -3.24 -38.88 -9.62
CA SER A 256 -4.25 -38.09 -10.32
C SER A 256 -5.16 -38.99 -11.15
N LYS A 257 -6.46 -38.81 -11.00
CA LYS A 257 -7.50 -39.48 -11.79
C LYS A 257 -7.86 -38.67 -13.04
N SER A 258 -7.67 -37.35 -13.01
CA SER A 258 -8.12 -36.42 -14.04
C SER A 258 -7.02 -35.98 -15.01
N TYR A 259 -5.77 -35.92 -14.56
CA TYR A 259 -4.67 -35.30 -15.32
C TYR A 259 -3.46 -36.23 -15.47
N ALA A 260 -2.69 -36.00 -16.53
CA ALA A 260 -1.40 -36.63 -16.77
C ALA A 260 -0.39 -35.62 -17.32
N GLY A 261 0.90 -35.96 -17.23
CA GLY A 261 1.97 -35.15 -17.81
C GLY A 261 2.33 -33.90 -17.00
N SER A 262 3.03 -32.98 -17.66
CA SER A 262 3.59 -31.77 -17.04
C SER A 262 3.69 -30.64 -18.06
N VAL A 263 3.66 -29.40 -17.58
CA VAL A 263 3.80 -28.20 -18.40
C VAL A 263 4.55 -27.12 -17.63
N ASP A 264 5.47 -26.45 -18.34
CA ASP A 264 6.19 -25.30 -17.80
C ASP A 264 5.42 -24.01 -18.09
N VAL A 265 5.33 -23.14 -17.10
CA VAL A 265 4.71 -21.81 -17.20
C VAL A 265 5.73 -20.72 -16.90
N LYS A 266 5.54 -19.57 -17.54
CA LYS A 266 6.36 -18.37 -17.38
C LYS A 266 5.52 -17.26 -16.78
N TYR A 267 6.13 -16.44 -15.94
CA TYR A 267 5.49 -15.29 -15.31
C TYR A 267 6.55 -14.27 -14.90
N ASN A 268 6.14 -13.20 -14.22
CA ASN A 268 7.02 -12.26 -13.55
C ASN A 268 6.43 -11.88 -12.20
N VAL A 269 7.12 -12.22 -11.11
CA VAL A 269 6.66 -11.89 -9.75
C VAL A 269 6.85 -10.40 -9.48
N VAL A 270 5.75 -9.68 -9.26
CA VAL A 270 5.73 -8.27 -8.88
C VAL A 270 5.09 -8.17 -7.49
N SER A 271 5.91 -8.03 -6.45
CA SER A 271 5.45 -8.03 -5.05
C SER A 271 4.48 -6.88 -4.76
N ALA A 272 3.33 -7.20 -4.16
CA ALA A 272 2.17 -6.34 -3.93
C ALA A 272 2.32 -5.31 -2.79
N THR A 273 3.39 -4.50 -2.77
CA THR A 273 3.59 -3.49 -1.71
C THR A 273 3.14 -2.07 -2.06
N VAL A 274 2.55 -1.79 -3.23
CA VAL A 274 1.82 -0.52 -3.46
C VAL A 274 0.73 -0.74 -4.52
N VAL A 275 -0.55 -0.78 -4.12
CA VAL A 275 -1.63 -0.44 -5.06
C VAL A 275 -1.52 1.06 -5.28
N ASP A 276 -0.94 1.44 -6.41
CA ASP A 276 -0.69 2.84 -6.76
C ASP A 276 -1.98 3.46 -7.31
N LEU A 277 -2.93 3.75 -6.41
CA LEU A 277 -4.19 4.44 -6.75
C LEU A 277 -3.85 5.84 -7.28
N LYS A 278 -4.18 6.11 -8.55
CA LYS A 278 -3.82 7.36 -9.24
C LYS A 278 -5.03 8.05 -9.85
N ILE A 279 -4.84 9.33 -10.11
CA ILE A 279 -5.65 10.09 -11.05
C ILE A 279 -4.89 10.27 -12.36
N ASP A 280 -5.62 10.52 -13.44
CA ASP A 280 -5.08 11.15 -14.63
C ASP A 280 -5.67 12.54 -14.81
N VAL A 281 -4.85 13.45 -15.31
CA VAL A 281 -5.19 14.88 -15.46
C VAL A 281 -5.06 15.23 -16.92
N THR A 282 -6.20 15.37 -17.59
CA THR A 282 -6.26 15.70 -19.02
C THR A 282 -6.70 17.15 -19.19
N PRO A 283 -5.83 18.05 -19.69
CA PRO A 283 -6.21 19.44 -19.89
C PRO A 283 -7.21 19.57 -21.04
N THR A 284 -8.12 20.53 -20.95
CA THR A 284 -9.08 20.81 -22.03
C THR A 284 -8.45 21.61 -23.19
N SER A 285 -7.32 22.26 -22.95
CA SER A 285 -6.54 22.97 -23.97
C SER A 285 -5.33 22.18 -24.45
N LEU A 286 -5.13 22.12 -25.77
CA LEU A 286 -3.98 21.45 -26.40
C LEU A 286 -2.64 22.16 -26.15
N THR A 287 -2.65 23.42 -25.71
CA THR A 287 -1.44 24.19 -25.38
C THR A 287 -1.15 24.20 -23.88
N ALA A 288 -1.95 23.49 -23.08
CA ALA A 288 -1.80 23.44 -21.64
C ALA A 288 -0.60 22.61 -21.21
N THR A 289 0.00 23.01 -20.09
CA THR A 289 1.06 22.30 -19.39
C THR A 289 0.45 21.53 -18.23
N VAL A 290 0.71 20.22 -18.20
CA VAL A 290 0.45 19.37 -17.03
C VAL A 290 1.77 18.82 -16.52
N ILE A 291 2.01 18.95 -15.21
CA ILE A 291 3.19 18.45 -14.53
C ILE A 291 2.74 17.39 -13.52
N LYS A 292 3.33 16.20 -13.63
CA LYS A 292 3.11 15.07 -12.73
C LYS A 292 4.26 14.95 -11.73
N ASP A 293 3.98 14.41 -10.55
CA ASP A 293 4.96 14.05 -9.52
C ASP A 293 5.80 15.23 -8.97
N TYR A 294 5.14 16.37 -8.81
CA TYR A 294 5.77 17.63 -8.45
C TYR A 294 5.94 17.81 -6.92
N LEU A 295 6.81 17.01 -6.31
CA LEU A 295 6.88 16.89 -4.84
C LEU A 295 7.79 17.91 -4.13
N PHE A 296 8.79 18.50 -4.79
CA PHE A 296 9.84 19.27 -4.09
C PHE A 296 9.55 20.77 -3.91
N GLN A 297 8.42 21.31 -4.42
CA GLN A 297 8.11 22.75 -4.29
C GLN A 297 6.83 23.04 -3.51
N ILE A 298 6.17 22.02 -2.96
CA ILE A 298 5.07 22.23 -2.03
C ILE A 298 5.72 22.41 -0.66
N ASP A 299 5.38 23.51 0.01
CA ASP A 299 5.70 23.64 1.43
C ASP A 299 4.87 22.61 2.21
N THR A 300 5.47 21.43 2.43
CA THR A 300 4.83 20.33 3.15
C THR A 300 4.82 20.54 4.66
N SER A 301 5.42 21.63 5.18
CA SER A 301 5.47 21.91 6.62
C SER A 301 4.10 22.08 7.26
N ASN A 302 3.08 22.40 6.45
CA ASN A 302 1.70 22.62 6.88
C ASN A 302 0.76 21.43 6.57
N LEU A 303 1.27 20.33 6.01
CA LEU A 303 0.45 19.19 5.60
C LEU A 303 0.34 18.16 6.73
N THR A 304 -0.89 17.82 7.10
CA THR A 304 -1.19 16.83 8.16
C THR A 304 -1.12 15.38 7.66
N ASN A 305 -1.13 15.16 6.34
CA ASN A 305 -1.03 13.85 5.71
C ASN A 305 0.23 13.76 4.82
N PRO A 306 0.88 12.59 4.71
CA PRO A 306 1.99 12.40 3.78
C PRO A 306 1.53 12.63 2.33
N VAL A 307 2.22 13.52 1.62
CA VAL A 307 1.96 13.78 0.20
C VAL A 307 2.52 12.61 -0.60
N ASN A 308 1.65 11.76 -1.11
CA ASN A 308 2.09 10.67 -1.96
C ASN A 308 2.25 11.09 -3.42
N THR A 309 1.44 12.02 -3.95
CA THR A 309 1.49 12.43 -5.38
C THR A 309 0.98 13.86 -5.56
N PHE A 310 1.59 14.65 -6.46
CA PHE A 310 1.14 16.00 -6.80
C PHE A 310 1.00 16.23 -8.31
N TYR A 311 -0.08 16.88 -8.72
CA TYR A 311 -0.34 17.31 -10.09
C TYR A 311 -0.48 18.82 -10.18
N TYR A 312 0.06 19.40 -11.24
CA TYR A 312 -0.17 20.79 -11.63
C TYR A 312 -0.75 20.86 -13.04
N ALA A 313 -1.76 21.69 -13.26
CA ALA A 313 -2.24 22.07 -14.58
C ALA A 313 -2.39 23.59 -14.66
N ASN A 314 -1.98 24.19 -15.78
CA ASN A 314 -2.20 25.61 -16.05
C ASN A 314 -3.45 25.89 -16.90
N SER A 315 -4.38 24.93 -16.97
CA SER A 315 -5.65 25.09 -17.63
C SER A 315 -6.71 24.27 -16.93
N GLU A 316 -7.96 24.58 -17.22
CA GLU A 316 -9.06 23.67 -16.95
C GLU A 316 -8.73 22.25 -17.42
N SER A 317 -9.07 21.26 -16.59
CA SER A 317 -8.70 19.87 -16.78
C SER A 317 -9.81 18.92 -16.33
N VAL A 318 -9.88 17.76 -16.98
CA VAL A 318 -10.70 16.62 -16.58
C VAL A 318 -9.84 15.67 -15.76
N ILE A 319 -10.31 15.36 -14.56
CA ILE A 319 -9.64 14.48 -13.61
C ILE A 319 -10.37 13.14 -13.60
N THR A 320 -9.67 12.07 -13.96
CA THR A 320 -10.22 10.71 -13.98
C THR A 320 -9.47 9.79 -13.03
N MET A 321 -10.11 8.72 -12.56
CA MET A 321 -9.46 7.70 -11.74
C MET A 321 -8.82 6.64 -12.63
N VAL A 322 -7.54 6.38 -12.43
CA VAL A 322 -6.82 5.33 -13.18
C VAL A 322 -7.11 4.00 -12.52
N LYS A 323 -7.75 3.09 -13.26
CA LYS A 323 -8.00 1.73 -12.78
C LYS A 323 -6.73 0.87 -12.94
N PRO A 324 -6.15 0.30 -11.86
CA PRO A 324 -5.03 -0.62 -11.93
C PRO A 324 -5.33 -1.84 -12.80
N THR A 325 -6.57 -2.34 -12.73
CA THR A 325 -7.10 -3.38 -13.63
C THR A 325 -8.53 -3.02 -14.08
N PRO A 326 -9.03 -3.56 -15.20
CA PRO A 326 -10.39 -3.31 -15.67
C PRO A 326 -11.49 -3.63 -14.63
N SER A 327 -11.21 -4.56 -13.71
CA SER A 327 -12.11 -4.98 -12.64
C SER A 327 -11.94 -4.20 -11.33
N SER A 328 -10.99 -3.27 -11.23
CA SER A 328 -10.79 -2.45 -10.03
C SER A 328 -12.00 -1.55 -9.78
N VAL A 329 -12.53 -1.60 -8.55
CA VAL A 329 -13.54 -0.67 -8.05
C VAL A 329 -12.83 0.40 -7.23
N ILE A 330 -12.86 1.64 -7.72
CA ILE A 330 -12.21 2.79 -7.08
C ILE A 330 -13.25 3.88 -6.88
N THR A 331 -13.20 4.51 -5.72
CA THR A 331 -13.94 5.73 -5.43
C THR A 331 -12.96 6.88 -5.24
N GLY A 332 -13.39 8.08 -5.62
CA GLY A 332 -12.57 9.28 -5.55
C GLY A 332 -13.41 10.47 -5.11
N VAL A 333 -12.90 11.24 -4.15
CA VAL A 333 -13.53 12.47 -3.67
C VAL A 333 -12.54 13.61 -3.79
N VAL A 334 -12.94 14.69 -4.46
CA VAL A 334 -12.17 15.93 -4.55
C VAL A 334 -12.66 16.90 -3.50
N TYR A 335 -11.73 17.46 -2.74
CA TYR A 335 -11.94 18.56 -1.80
C TYR A 335 -11.24 19.81 -2.33
N GLY A 336 -11.90 20.97 -2.28
CA GLY A 336 -11.20 22.24 -2.43
C GLY A 336 -10.37 22.55 -1.19
N CYS A 337 -9.25 23.24 -1.35
CA CYS A 337 -8.33 23.52 -0.26
C CYS A 337 -8.08 25.01 -0.04
N ASP A 338 -7.71 25.36 1.20
CA ASP A 338 -7.19 26.69 1.53
C ASP A 338 -5.75 26.90 1.05
N ASP A 339 -5.17 28.06 1.35
CA ASP A 339 -3.81 28.39 0.95
C ASP A 339 -2.72 27.51 1.61
N LYS A 340 -3.06 26.82 2.68
CA LYS A 340 -2.20 25.90 3.42
C LYS A 340 -2.52 24.44 3.11
N TRP A 341 -3.30 24.16 2.05
CA TRP A 341 -3.72 22.83 1.63
C TRP A 341 -4.64 22.08 2.61
N ASN A 342 -5.26 22.78 3.57
CA ASN A 342 -6.30 22.18 4.39
C ASN A 342 -7.58 22.04 3.57
N LYS A 343 -8.28 20.91 3.73
CA LYS A 343 -9.58 20.71 3.09
C LYS A 343 -10.58 21.74 3.58
N THR A 344 -11.31 22.33 2.64
CA THR A 344 -12.54 23.07 2.93
C THR A 344 -13.69 22.10 3.17
N SER A 345 -14.85 22.62 3.61
CA SER A 345 -16.07 21.81 3.74
C SER A 345 -16.69 21.40 2.39
N GLN A 346 -16.21 21.96 1.27
CA GLN A 346 -16.76 21.70 -0.06
C GLN A 346 -16.02 20.53 -0.73
N SER A 347 -16.80 19.59 -1.23
CA SER A 347 -16.28 18.40 -1.91
C SER A 347 -17.22 17.91 -3.01
N SER A 348 -16.69 17.08 -3.90
CA SER A 348 -17.46 16.42 -4.94
C SER A 348 -16.87 15.05 -5.28
N ASN A 349 -17.72 14.11 -5.64
CA ASN A 349 -17.29 12.77 -6.06
C ASN A 349 -16.77 12.82 -7.51
N ILE A 350 -15.75 12.03 -7.80
CA ILE A 350 -15.27 11.82 -9.17
C ILE A 350 -16.16 10.76 -9.82
N ASP A 351 -16.79 11.11 -10.95
CA ASP A 351 -17.56 10.13 -11.71
C ASP A 351 -16.64 9.03 -12.28
N SER A 352 -17.04 7.78 -12.12
CA SER A 352 -16.22 6.63 -12.51
C SER A 352 -16.02 6.46 -14.01
N THR A 353 -16.82 7.14 -14.83
CA THR A 353 -16.78 7.07 -16.29
C THR A 353 -16.25 8.35 -16.91
N ASN A 354 -16.77 9.49 -16.46
CA ASN A 354 -16.53 10.81 -17.06
C ASN A 354 -15.52 11.67 -16.28
N GLY A 355 -15.15 11.25 -15.06
CA GLY A 355 -14.29 12.03 -14.19
C GLY A 355 -14.97 13.27 -13.61
N ILE A 356 -14.17 14.25 -13.20
CA ILE A 356 -14.62 15.56 -12.74
C ILE A 356 -13.86 16.67 -13.47
N LYS A 357 -14.58 17.71 -13.90
CA LYS A 357 -13.98 18.88 -14.56
C LYS A 357 -13.69 19.97 -13.54
N LEU A 358 -12.46 20.46 -13.54
CA LEU A 358 -11.99 21.49 -12.60
C LEU A 358 -11.24 22.59 -13.36
N ASP A 359 -11.50 23.85 -13.03
CA ASP A 359 -10.83 25.03 -13.62
C ASP A 359 -10.02 25.86 -12.61
N GLY A 360 -10.06 25.50 -11.33
CA GLY A 360 -9.38 26.22 -10.25
C GLY A 360 -10.27 27.18 -9.46
N SER A 361 -11.57 27.27 -9.78
CA SER A 361 -12.54 28.13 -9.08
C SER A 361 -13.60 27.36 -8.28
N GLN A 362 -13.72 26.04 -8.48
CA GLN A 362 -14.73 25.21 -7.80
C GLN A 362 -14.37 24.89 -6.35
N LEU A 363 -15.37 24.44 -5.59
CA LEU A 363 -15.22 23.84 -4.26
C LEU A 363 -14.58 24.77 -3.23
N ALA A 364 -14.82 26.09 -3.34
CA ALA A 364 -14.27 27.10 -2.43
C ALA A 364 -12.73 27.03 -2.27
N THR A 365 -12.04 26.56 -3.31
CA THR A 365 -10.58 26.49 -3.32
C THR A 365 -9.94 27.87 -3.31
N ILE A 366 -8.76 27.97 -2.71
CA ILE A 366 -7.88 29.13 -2.83
C ILE A 366 -6.73 28.77 -3.77
N ASN A 367 -6.50 29.62 -4.79
CA ASN A 367 -5.43 29.44 -5.78
C ASN A 367 -5.51 28.09 -6.53
N GLY A 368 -6.71 27.54 -6.70
CA GLY A 368 -6.97 26.31 -7.44
C GLY A 368 -6.36 25.06 -6.83
N LYS A 369 -6.17 25.03 -5.51
CA LYS A 369 -5.64 23.90 -4.74
C LYS A 369 -6.73 22.87 -4.38
N TYR A 370 -6.45 21.61 -4.61
CA TYR A 370 -7.36 20.49 -4.35
C TYR A 370 -6.63 19.32 -3.71
N VAL A 371 -7.36 18.55 -2.91
CA VAL A 371 -6.94 17.22 -2.44
C VAL A 371 -7.94 16.21 -2.96
N VAL A 372 -7.44 15.18 -3.63
CA VAL A 372 -8.20 14.03 -4.09
C VAL A 372 -7.92 12.86 -3.17
N GLU A 373 -8.95 12.34 -2.53
CA GLU A 373 -8.86 11.11 -1.76
C GLU A 373 -9.41 9.97 -2.59
N LEU A 374 -8.56 8.97 -2.81
CA LEU A 374 -8.89 7.75 -3.52
C LEU A 374 -9.01 6.62 -2.51
N SER A 375 -9.97 5.72 -2.75
CA SER A 375 -10.04 4.45 -2.04
C SER A 375 -10.54 3.33 -2.95
N ASP A 376 -10.12 2.11 -2.66
CA ASP A 376 -10.67 0.92 -3.31
C ASP A 376 -11.53 0.09 -2.35
N ASN A 377 -12.15 -0.95 -2.89
CA ASN A 377 -12.97 -1.88 -2.13
C ASN A 377 -12.17 -2.82 -1.21
N LEU A 378 -10.83 -2.72 -1.20
CA LEU A 378 -9.93 -3.48 -0.34
C LEU A 378 -9.44 -2.63 0.84
N GLY A 379 -9.90 -1.38 0.96
CA GLY A 379 -9.54 -0.47 2.04
C GLY A 379 -8.20 0.24 1.83
N HIS A 380 -7.59 0.11 0.64
CA HIS A 380 -6.44 0.93 0.29
C HIS A 380 -6.91 2.37 0.07
N THR A 381 -6.11 3.33 0.52
CA THR A 381 -6.37 4.76 0.32
C THR A 381 -5.15 5.46 -0.24
N ASN A 382 -5.37 6.51 -1.04
CA ASN A 382 -4.30 7.40 -1.47
C ASN A 382 -4.79 8.85 -1.53
N ASN A 383 -3.91 9.77 -1.16
CA ASN A 383 -4.18 11.20 -1.25
C ASN A 383 -3.31 11.83 -2.34
N VAL A 384 -3.97 12.42 -3.33
CA VAL A 384 -3.35 13.12 -4.44
C VAL A 384 -3.61 14.61 -4.32
N TYR A 385 -2.56 15.40 -4.30
CA TYR A 385 -2.66 16.86 -4.29
C TYR A 385 -2.69 17.36 -5.74
N LEU A 386 -3.55 18.32 -6.03
CA LEU A 386 -3.74 18.86 -7.38
C LEU A 386 -3.84 20.37 -7.31
N GLN A 387 -3.13 21.07 -8.20
CA GLN A 387 -3.32 22.50 -8.39
C GLN A 387 -3.68 22.80 -9.85
N ILE A 388 -4.78 23.53 -10.04
CA ILE A 388 -5.18 24.09 -11.34
C ILE A 388 -5.11 25.61 -11.26
N ALA A 389 -4.08 26.21 -11.87
CA ALA A 389 -3.89 27.65 -11.82
C ALA A 389 -3.49 28.19 -13.20
N GLN A 390 -4.42 28.86 -13.87
CA GLN A 390 -4.29 29.30 -15.26
C GLN A 390 -3.17 30.33 -15.49
N ASP A 391 -2.91 31.17 -14.47
CA ASP A 391 -2.01 32.32 -14.59
C ASP A 391 -0.58 32.06 -14.09
N LYS A 392 -0.31 30.86 -13.56
CA LYS A 392 1.02 30.46 -13.12
C LYS A 392 1.68 29.58 -14.17
N LYS A 393 3.00 29.68 -14.29
CA LYS A 393 3.80 28.73 -15.07
C LYS A 393 4.89 28.22 -14.17
N ILE A 394 4.90 26.91 -13.99
CA ILE A 394 5.81 26.23 -13.08
C ILE A 394 6.72 25.32 -13.91
N THR A 395 7.99 25.21 -13.56
CA THR A 395 8.96 24.36 -14.25
C THR A 395 8.98 22.97 -13.61
N ASN A 396 8.98 21.89 -14.40
CA ASN A 396 9.08 20.52 -13.89
C ASN A 396 10.37 20.35 -13.05
N TYR A 397 10.28 19.68 -11.89
CA TYR A 397 11.39 19.50 -10.97
C TYR A 397 12.63 18.89 -11.63
N PHE A 398 12.46 17.85 -12.45
CA PHE A 398 13.57 17.18 -13.13
C PHE A 398 14.31 18.07 -14.15
N ASP A 399 13.68 19.18 -14.57
CA ASP A 399 14.29 20.14 -15.49
C ASP A 399 15.04 21.27 -14.74
N THR A 400 14.87 21.37 -13.41
CA THR A 400 15.66 22.26 -12.55
C THR A 400 17.06 21.71 -12.28
N ASP A 401 17.98 22.58 -11.87
CA ASP A 401 19.36 22.14 -11.54
C ASP A 401 19.39 21.14 -10.39
N ASN A 402 18.54 21.31 -9.37
CA ASN A 402 18.40 20.37 -8.27
C ASN A 402 17.88 18.99 -8.74
N GLY A 403 16.89 18.98 -9.63
CA GLY A 403 16.37 17.72 -10.19
C GLY A 403 17.40 16.98 -11.02
N LYS A 404 18.19 17.68 -11.84
CA LYS A 404 19.30 17.08 -12.60
C LYS A 404 20.37 16.48 -11.69
N GLN A 405 20.70 17.13 -10.57
CA GLN A 405 21.64 16.59 -9.59
C GLN A 405 21.09 15.34 -8.88
N PHE A 406 19.79 15.33 -8.56
CA PHE A 406 19.12 14.16 -7.98
C PHE A 406 19.14 12.95 -8.93
N GLU A 407 18.93 13.15 -10.23
CA GLU A 407 19.04 12.07 -11.23
C GLU A 407 20.45 11.49 -11.33
N ILE A 408 21.48 12.35 -11.29
CA ILE A 408 22.88 11.91 -11.29
C ILE A 408 23.17 11.07 -10.04
N TRP A 409 22.72 11.54 -8.88
CA TRP A 409 22.87 10.81 -7.63
C TRP A 409 22.20 9.43 -7.67
N ALA A 410 20.94 9.39 -8.10
CA ALA A 410 20.16 8.15 -8.11
C ALA A 410 20.81 7.10 -9.02
N LYS A 411 21.23 7.53 -10.23
CA LYS A 411 21.96 6.67 -11.16
C LYS A 411 23.27 6.14 -10.58
N ALA A 412 24.01 6.98 -9.85
CA ALA A 412 25.24 6.57 -9.18
C ALA A 412 25.01 5.54 -8.06
N ASN A 413 23.79 5.43 -7.52
CA ASN A 413 23.40 4.48 -6.48
C ASN A 413 22.59 3.29 -7.02
N GLY A 414 22.60 3.07 -8.35
CA GLY A 414 21.95 1.92 -8.98
C GLY A 414 20.44 2.08 -9.18
N TYR A 415 19.90 3.29 -9.02
CA TYR A 415 18.52 3.60 -9.36
C TYR A 415 18.47 4.19 -10.77
N ASP A 416 18.10 3.35 -11.73
CA ASP A 416 17.94 3.75 -13.13
C ASP A 416 16.50 4.16 -13.44
N ASN A 417 16.33 5.06 -14.42
CA ASN A 417 15.02 5.48 -14.94
C ASN A 417 14.06 6.08 -13.89
N ILE A 418 14.58 6.88 -12.96
CA ILE A 418 13.79 7.43 -11.85
C ILE A 418 12.66 8.37 -12.29
N ARG A 419 12.70 8.92 -13.50
CA ARG A 419 11.58 9.70 -14.07
C ARG A 419 10.32 8.86 -14.28
N GLY A 420 10.44 7.53 -14.33
CA GLY A 420 9.31 6.59 -14.44
C GLY A 420 8.88 5.98 -13.10
N TYR A 421 9.47 6.40 -11.98
CA TYR A 421 9.12 5.89 -10.66
C TYR A 421 7.74 6.41 -10.23
N SER A 422 7.01 5.61 -9.47
CA SER A 422 5.84 6.11 -8.75
C SER A 422 6.24 7.15 -7.73
N ALA A 423 5.29 7.97 -7.33
CA ALA A 423 5.56 9.03 -6.37
C ALA A 423 5.91 8.50 -4.97
N SER A 424 5.41 7.31 -4.59
CA SER A 424 5.90 6.55 -3.41
C SER A 424 7.36 6.13 -3.56
N GLN A 425 7.75 5.59 -4.73
CA GLN A 425 9.14 5.20 -5.00
C GLN A 425 10.06 6.41 -5.01
N LEU A 426 9.63 7.54 -5.58
CA LEU A 426 10.35 8.81 -5.54
C LEU A 426 10.46 9.35 -4.12
N ASN A 427 9.42 9.31 -3.30
CA ASN A 427 9.46 9.75 -1.91
C ASN A 427 10.42 8.93 -1.06
N ASN A 428 10.40 7.61 -1.20
CA ASN A 428 11.35 6.73 -0.55
C ASN A 428 12.77 7.03 -1.03
N LEU A 429 12.96 7.19 -2.34
CA LEU A 429 14.24 7.55 -2.93
C LEU A 429 14.72 8.94 -2.48
N PHE A 430 13.82 9.91 -2.29
CA PHE A 430 14.12 11.22 -1.74
C PHE A 430 14.50 11.11 -0.26
N ALA A 431 13.80 10.31 0.54
CA ALA A 431 14.16 10.05 1.93
C ALA A 431 15.54 9.34 2.04
N ASP A 432 15.80 8.37 1.18
CA ASP A 432 17.10 7.71 1.06
C ASP A 432 18.19 8.69 0.59
N SER A 433 17.85 9.61 -0.32
CA SER A 433 18.76 10.67 -0.74
C SER A 433 19.11 11.62 0.41
N LYS A 434 18.19 11.85 1.36
CA LYS A 434 18.47 12.62 2.59
C LYS A 434 19.45 11.89 3.51
N ASN A 435 19.49 10.56 3.49
CA ASN A 435 20.52 9.78 4.18
C ASN A 435 21.90 9.86 3.48
N TRP A 436 21.92 10.17 2.18
CA TRP A 436 23.15 10.49 1.43
C TRP A 436 23.52 11.99 1.45
N GLN A 437 22.63 12.86 1.92
CA GLN A 437 22.93 14.28 2.15
C GLN A 437 23.85 14.45 3.36
N GLN A 438 25.12 14.07 3.25
CA GLN A 438 26.10 14.93 3.88
C GLN A 438 26.16 16.19 3.02
N LEU A 439 25.32 17.18 3.39
CA LEU A 439 25.51 18.55 2.91
C LEU A 439 26.97 18.91 3.15
N ALA A 440 27.57 19.58 2.18
CA ALA A 440 28.90 20.11 2.36
C ALA A 440 28.88 20.96 3.64
N SER A 441 29.66 20.52 4.62
CA SER A 441 29.82 21.28 5.86
C SER A 441 30.38 22.66 5.52
N ASP A 442 30.11 23.65 6.37
CA ASP A 442 30.64 25.00 6.19
C ASP A 442 32.19 24.97 6.01
N SER A 443 32.87 24.02 6.65
CA SER A 443 34.31 23.78 6.49
C SER A 443 34.68 23.33 5.07
N GLN A 444 33.95 22.36 4.50
CA GLN A 444 34.17 21.89 3.14
C GLN A 444 33.89 22.98 2.10
N LEU A 445 32.86 23.81 2.30
CA LEU A 445 32.55 24.95 1.44
C LEU A 445 33.62 26.03 1.52
N ALA A 446 34.09 26.37 2.73
CA ALA A 446 35.19 27.31 2.91
C ALA A 446 36.46 26.85 2.18
N SER A 447 36.83 25.57 2.31
CA SER A 447 38.00 24.99 1.62
C SER A 447 37.85 25.00 0.09
N ALA A 448 36.68 24.63 -0.44
CA ALA A 448 36.46 24.60 -1.88
C ALA A 448 36.50 26.00 -2.52
N VAL A 449 35.95 27.02 -1.83
CA VAL A 449 36.07 28.42 -2.26
C VAL A 449 37.52 28.88 -2.18
N ALA A 450 38.25 28.52 -1.12
CA ALA A 450 39.68 28.83 -1.00
C ALA A 450 40.50 28.26 -2.16
N ASP A 451 40.29 26.99 -2.51
CA ASP A 451 40.97 26.35 -3.64
C ASP A 451 40.64 27.04 -4.97
N ARG A 452 39.38 27.47 -5.16
CA ARG A 452 38.99 28.18 -6.38
C ARG A 452 39.64 29.56 -6.47
N VAL A 453 39.60 30.34 -5.40
CA VAL A 453 40.23 31.68 -5.35
C VAL A 453 41.75 31.56 -5.45
N LYS A 454 42.36 30.54 -4.85
CA LYS A 454 43.80 30.28 -4.95
C LYS A 454 44.25 29.95 -6.38
N THR A 455 43.42 29.25 -7.14
CA THR A 455 43.78 28.79 -8.50
C THR A 455 43.43 29.80 -9.59
N SER A 456 42.31 30.52 -9.48
CA SER A 456 41.87 31.48 -10.51
C SER A 456 41.86 32.94 -10.09
N GLY A 457 42.10 33.23 -8.80
CA GLY A 457 42.06 34.58 -8.26
C GLY A 457 43.17 35.47 -8.80
N LYS A 458 42.84 36.71 -9.11
CA LYS A 458 43.74 37.76 -9.58
C LYS A 458 43.58 38.99 -8.71
N LEU A 459 44.71 39.57 -8.32
CA LEU A 459 44.77 40.88 -7.67
C LEU A 459 45.70 41.76 -8.48
N SER A 460 45.31 43.00 -8.73
CA SER A 460 46.14 43.96 -9.46
C SER A 460 45.89 45.38 -9.01
N SER A 461 46.96 46.18 -8.99
CA SER A 461 46.87 47.61 -8.72
C SER A 461 48.13 48.35 -9.17
N THR A 462 47.97 49.61 -9.58
CA THR A 462 49.08 50.56 -9.81
C THR A 462 49.42 51.38 -8.56
N ALA A 463 48.60 51.33 -7.51
CA ALA A 463 48.75 52.09 -6.27
C ALA A 463 48.52 51.18 -5.03
N PRO A 464 48.95 51.59 -3.83
CA PRO A 464 48.63 50.85 -2.61
C PRO A 464 47.12 50.66 -2.44
N LEU A 465 46.70 49.45 -2.07
CA LEU A 465 45.31 49.09 -1.79
C LEU A 465 45.07 49.02 -0.28
N THR A 466 43.90 49.49 0.16
CA THR A 466 43.41 49.20 1.52
C THR A 466 42.85 47.77 1.59
N LYS A 467 42.68 47.26 2.80
CA LYS A 467 42.03 45.97 3.07
C LYS A 467 40.67 45.85 2.38
N GLU A 468 39.85 46.90 2.44
CA GLU A 468 38.51 46.94 1.86
C GLU A 468 38.57 46.82 0.33
N GLN A 469 39.51 47.52 -0.31
CA GLN A 469 39.70 47.47 -1.77
C GLN A 469 40.16 46.08 -2.24
N VAL A 470 41.02 45.40 -1.49
CA VAL A 470 41.41 44.02 -1.79
C VAL A 470 40.22 43.06 -1.64
N VAL A 471 39.41 43.25 -0.59
CA VAL A 471 38.20 42.44 -0.37
C VAL A 471 37.17 42.66 -1.48
N GLU A 472 36.99 43.89 -1.96
CA GLU A 472 36.11 44.17 -3.11
C GLU A 472 36.56 43.44 -4.37
N GLN A 473 37.86 43.46 -4.69
CA GLN A 473 38.39 42.69 -5.82
C GLN A 473 38.13 41.18 -5.65
N LEU A 474 38.31 40.62 -4.45
CA LEU A 474 38.06 39.20 -4.18
C LEU A 474 36.57 38.83 -4.27
N LYS A 475 35.66 39.70 -3.82
CA LYS A 475 34.21 39.48 -3.88
C LYS A 475 33.70 39.30 -5.32
N THR A 476 34.27 40.02 -6.28
CA THR A 476 33.92 39.87 -7.70
C THR A 476 34.28 38.48 -8.26
N GLN A 477 35.16 37.75 -7.58
CA GLN A 477 35.74 36.49 -8.03
C GLN A 477 35.19 35.27 -7.26
N ILE A 478 34.25 35.47 -6.35
CA ILE A 478 33.56 34.36 -5.69
C ILE A 478 32.69 33.65 -6.75
N PRO A 479 32.84 32.34 -6.95
CA PRO A 479 32.07 31.60 -7.94
C PRO A 479 30.57 31.62 -7.61
N SER A 480 29.72 31.54 -8.64
CA SER A 480 28.26 31.42 -8.48
C SER A 480 27.85 30.07 -7.91
N ASP A 481 28.65 29.04 -8.16
CA ASP A 481 28.42 27.64 -7.78
C ASP A 481 29.75 26.96 -7.39
N ILE A 482 29.66 25.97 -6.50
CA ILE A 482 30.79 25.16 -6.04
C ILE A 482 30.45 23.68 -6.25
N LYS A 483 31.42 22.89 -6.70
CA LYS A 483 31.31 21.43 -6.81
C LYS A 483 32.37 20.78 -5.95
N ILE A 484 31.95 19.82 -5.12
CA ILE A 484 32.84 19.00 -4.29
C ILE A 484 32.47 17.55 -4.55
N ASP A 485 33.46 16.71 -4.82
CA ASP A 485 33.24 15.30 -5.13
C ASP A 485 32.49 14.60 -3.97
N LYS A 486 31.43 13.87 -4.32
CA LYS A 486 30.67 12.99 -3.43
C LYS A 486 29.93 13.67 -2.27
N VAL A 487 29.80 15.00 -2.27
CA VAL A 487 28.96 15.73 -1.29
C VAL A 487 28.05 16.72 -1.99
N ASN A 488 26.88 16.99 -1.39
CA ASN A 488 25.91 17.92 -1.95
C ASN A 488 26.26 19.37 -1.56
N THR A 489 26.46 20.24 -2.54
CA THR A 489 26.80 21.66 -2.38
C THR A 489 25.62 22.61 -2.59
N SER A 490 24.38 22.10 -2.65
CA SER A 490 23.17 22.92 -2.85
C SER A 490 22.91 23.94 -1.74
N ASN A 491 23.58 23.81 -0.59
CA ASN A 491 23.57 24.76 0.52
C ASN A 491 24.60 25.90 0.36
N TYR A 492 25.29 25.99 -0.78
CA TYR A 492 26.22 27.06 -1.09
C TYR A 492 25.48 28.34 -1.50
N GLU A 493 25.71 29.42 -0.76
CA GLU A 493 25.26 30.77 -1.10
C GLU A 493 26.47 31.69 -1.15
N LYS A 494 26.64 32.37 -2.29
CA LYS A 494 27.77 33.28 -2.55
C LYS A 494 27.93 34.34 -1.45
N ASP A 495 26.83 34.86 -0.93
CA ASP A 495 26.81 35.97 0.03
C ASP A 495 27.27 35.57 1.44
N LYS A 496 27.36 34.26 1.72
CA LYS A 496 27.89 33.72 2.98
C LYS A 496 29.42 33.65 3.01
N VAL A 497 30.09 33.95 1.89
CA VAL A 497 31.56 33.96 1.79
C VAL A 497 32.10 35.30 2.29
N SER A 498 33.10 35.25 3.16
CA SER A 498 33.87 36.42 3.57
C SER A 498 35.36 36.14 3.58
N PHE A 499 36.16 37.22 3.49
CA PHE A 499 37.62 37.14 3.45
C PHE A 499 38.20 37.85 4.66
N VAL A 500 39.19 37.20 5.29
CA VAL A 500 40.01 37.80 6.34
C VAL A 500 41.42 37.98 5.81
N LEU A 501 41.93 39.21 5.93
CA LEU A 501 43.28 39.58 5.55
C LEU A 501 44.08 39.95 6.80
N ASN A 502 45.38 39.64 6.80
CA ASN A 502 46.28 39.82 7.95
C ASN A 502 46.92 41.21 8.06
N GLN A 503 46.68 42.08 7.07
CA GLN A 503 47.25 43.43 6.97
C GLN A 503 46.15 44.41 6.51
N SER A 504 46.35 45.70 6.80
CA SER A 504 45.41 46.78 6.47
C SER A 504 45.72 47.50 5.17
N GLU A 505 46.96 47.44 4.69
CA GLU A 505 47.44 48.11 3.49
C GLU A 505 48.38 47.18 2.70
N PHE A 506 48.32 47.25 1.37
CA PHE A 506 49.08 46.40 0.47
C PHE A 506 49.64 47.20 -0.71
N LYS A 507 50.95 47.13 -0.93
CA LYS A 507 51.62 47.77 -2.08
C LYS A 507 51.55 46.88 -3.32
N PRO A 508 51.70 47.44 -4.54
CA PRO A 508 51.91 46.64 -5.74
C PRO A 508 53.06 45.63 -5.54
N ASN A 509 52.90 44.41 -6.04
CA ASN A 509 53.79 43.26 -5.86
C ASN A 509 53.79 42.59 -4.47
N ASP A 510 53.03 43.08 -3.49
CA ASP A 510 52.90 42.43 -2.19
C ASP A 510 52.17 41.09 -2.29
N LYS A 511 52.48 40.19 -1.34
CA LYS A 511 51.75 38.93 -1.14
C LYS A 511 50.71 39.11 -0.06
N VAL A 512 49.45 38.95 -0.45
CA VAL A 512 48.29 39.02 0.45
C VAL A 512 48.06 37.65 1.06
N ASN A 513 48.08 37.53 2.40
CA ASN A 513 47.60 36.32 3.07
C ASN A 513 46.08 36.41 3.23
N ILE A 514 45.39 35.44 2.63
CA ILE A 514 43.93 35.40 2.53
C ILE A 514 43.44 34.17 3.28
N THR A 515 42.47 34.38 4.16
CA THR A 515 41.70 33.31 4.77
C THR A 515 40.24 33.44 4.31
N VAL A 516 39.70 32.36 3.74
CA VAL A 516 38.29 32.30 3.33
C VAL A 516 37.45 31.79 4.50
N LYS A 517 36.31 32.43 4.71
CA LYS A 517 35.27 31.99 5.64
C LYS A 517 33.97 31.74 4.91
N TYR A 518 33.25 30.73 5.38
CA TYR A 518 31.88 30.45 5.00
C TYR A 518 31.06 30.31 6.29
N ASN A 519 30.11 31.23 6.52
CA ASN A 519 29.50 31.44 7.84
C ASN A 519 30.58 31.58 8.94
N ASN A 520 30.61 30.63 9.90
CA ASN A 520 31.55 30.59 11.02
C ASN A 520 32.78 29.70 10.75
N ALA A 521 32.77 28.89 9.68
CA ALA A 521 33.88 28.02 9.36
C ALA A 521 34.98 28.76 8.59
N THR A 522 36.22 28.31 8.77
CA THR A 522 37.41 28.96 8.24
C THR A 522 38.26 27.93 7.50
N ALA A 523 38.72 28.28 6.30
CA ALA A 523 39.65 27.46 5.52
C ALA A 523 41.11 27.76 5.88
N ASP A 524 42.03 26.90 5.41
CA ASP A 524 43.46 27.19 5.48
C ASP A 524 43.82 28.45 4.69
N SER A 525 44.72 29.26 5.24
CA SER A 525 45.18 30.49 4.59
C SER A 525 46.07 30.19 3.37
N PHE A 526 45.97 31.04 2.35
CA PHE A 526 46.85 30.99 1.18
C PHE A 526 47.31 32.40 0.79
N THR A 527 48.28 32.48 -0.13
CA THR A 527 48.81 33.76 -0.62
C THR A 527 48.48 34.01 -2.08
N LEU A 528 48.09 35.24 -2.40
CA LEU A 528 48.03 35.77 -3.76
C LEU A 528 48.92 37.00 -3.87
N GLN A 529 49.62 37.15 -5.00
CA GLN A 529 50.44 38.33 -5.25
C GLN A 529 49.65 39.39 -6.03
N ILE A 530 49.72 40.66 -5.59
CA ILE A 530 49.15 41.79 -6.32
C ILE A 530 50.05 42.10 -7.51
N LYS A 531 49.57 41.91 -8.74
CA LYS A 531 50.35 42.29 -9.92
C LYS A 531 50.33 43.81 -10.12
N ASP A 532 51.51 44.40 -10.31
CA ASP A 532 51.62 45.78 -10.77
C ASP A 532 51.18 45.88 -12.24
N SER A 533 50.05 46.56 -12.47
CA SER A 533 49.45 46.73 -13.80
C SER A 533 50.23 47.66 -14.74
N ASN A 534 51.34 48.26 -14.29
CA ASN A 534 52.25 49.03 -15.15
C ASN A 534 53.35 48.19 -15.83
N THR A 535 53.42 46.89 -15.56
CA THR A 535 54.44 46.00 -16.16
C THR A 535 53.88 45.34 -17.43
N PRO A 536 54.45 45.58 -18.63
CA PRO A 536 53.93 44.97 -19.86
C PRO A 536 54.19 43.45 -19.88
N ASP A 537 53.15 42.67 -20.23
CA ASP A 537 53.19 41.22 -20.45
C ASP A 537 54.08 40.90 -21.67
N ASN A 538 55.39 40.83 -21.48
CA ASN A 538 56.30 40.30 -22.48
C ASN A 538 56.30 38.78 -22.42
N LYS A 539 55.46 38.13 -23.24
CA LYS A 539 55.82 36.90 -23.97
C LYS A 539 54.85 36.59 -25.12
N LYS A 540 55.42 36.62 -26.32
CA LYS A 540 54.91 36.06 -27.58
C LYS A 540 54.80 34.53 -27.48
N ASP A 541 53.85 33.99 -28.24
CA ASP A 541 53.64 32.59 -28.66
C ASP A 541 54.67 31.54 -28.21
N GLY A 542 54.17 30.51 -27.52
CA GLY A 542 54.88 29.25 -27.28
C GLY A 542 54.45 28.55 -26.00
N ASP A 543 53.62 27.51 -26.15
CA ASP A 543 53.30 26.45 -25.17
C ASP A 543 53.11 26.83 -23.69
N SER A 544 51.84 26.96 -23.33
CA SER A 544 51.29 27.08 -21.97
C SER A 544 51.59 25.84 -21.11
N LYS A 545 52.80 25.74 -20.52
CA LYS A 545 53.13 24.63 -19.60
C LYS A 545 54.05 24.93 -18.39
N LEU A 546 54.33 26.19 -17.99
CA LEU A 546 55.27 26.44 -16.87
C LEU A 546 54.93 27.61 -15.92
N TRP A 547 53.74 27.65 -15.32
CA TRP A 547 53.48 28.69 -14.29
C TRP A 547 52.70 28.12 -13.09
N ILE A 548 53.39 27.36 -12.24
CA ILE A 548 53.02 27.16 -10.83
C ILE A 548 54.30 27.29 -10.00
N ILE A 549 54.52 28.45 -9.37
CA ILE A 549 55.44 28.56 -8.23
C ILE A 549 54.59 28.78 -7.00
N GLY A 550 54.06 27.68 -6.45
CA GLY A 550 53.63 27.61 -5.06
C GLY A 550 54.85 27.25 -4.22
N VAL A 551 55.44 28.22 -3.54
CA VAL A 551 56.50 27.95 -2.56
C VAL A 551 55.85 27.25 -1.37
N VAL A 552 56.14 25.95 -1.20
CA VAL A 552 55.84 25.19 0.01
C VAL A 552 56.88 25.59 1.07
N VAL A 553 56.45 26.32 2.10
CA VAL A 553 57.22 26.43 3.35
C VAL A 553 56.50 25.57 4.37
N GLY A 554 57.20 24.53 4.84
CA GLY A 554 56.63 23.49 5.68
C GLY A 554 56.40 23.91 7.13
N VAL A 555 55.34 23.36 7.71
CA VAL A 555 55.31 22.91 9.11
C VAL A 555 54.86 21.46 9.10
N LEU A 556 55.82 20.55 8.94
CA LEU A 556 55.70 19.19 9.45
C LEU A 556 55.97 19.28 10.95
N VAL A 557 55.00 18.84 11.76
CA VAL A 557 55.17 18.04 12.99
C VAL A 557 53.81 18.00 13.71
N VAL A 558 53.19 16.81 13.71
CA VAL A 558 52.38 16.15 14.79
C VAL A 558 51.18 15.30 14.31
N LEU A 559 50.49 15.55 13.18
CA LEU A 559 49.23 14.80 12.89
C LEU A 559 49.32 13.63 11.89
N GLY A 560 50.53 13.18 11.54
CA GLY A 560 50.75 12.04 10.62
C GLY A 560 50.68 10.64 11.24
N LEU A 561 50.72 10.53 12.57
CA LEU A 561 50.77 9.22 13.25
C LEU A 561 49.40 8.70 13.73
N ALA A 562 48.37 9.55 13.81
CA ALA A 562 47.01 9.12 14.17
C ALA A 562 46.24 8.50 12.97
N TYR A 563 46.51 8.97 11.74
CA TYR A 563 45.81 8.50 10.54
C TYR A 563 46.29 7.11 10.06
N LEU A 564 47.56 6.76 10.30
CA LEU A 564 48.14 5.47 9.93
C LEU A 564 47.74 4.31 10.87
N LEU A 565 47.33 4.60 12.10
CA LEU A 565 46.82 3.58 13.03
C LEU A 565 45.31 3.32 12.87
N PHE A 566 44.53 4.29 12.37
CA PHE A 566 43.09 4.11 12.15
C PHE A 566 42.75 3.31 10.88
N LYS A 567 43.64 3.28 9.88
CA LYS A 567 43.44 2.50 8.64
C LYS A 567 43.68 0.99 8.82
N LYS A 568 44.28 0.56 9.93
CA LYS A 568 44.64 -0.85 10.17
C LYS A 568 43.61 -1.64 10.99
N PHE A 569 42.47 -1.06 11.38
CA PHE A 569 41.53 -1.72 12.30
C PHE A 569 40.05 -1.78 11.88
N VAL A 570 39.63 -1.28 10.70
CA VAL A 570 38.18 -1.29 10.35
C VAL A 570 37.84 -1.82 8.95
N PHE A 571 38.80 -2.14 8.07
CA PHE A 571 38.47 -2.76 6.77
C PHE A 571 39.38 -3.93 6.44
N ASP A 572 39.17 -5.07 7.12
CA ASP A 572 39.51 -6.35 6.53
C ASP A 572 38.64 -7.47 7.13
N LYS A 573 37.44 -7.66 6.57
CA LYS A 573 36.73 -8.93 6.61
C LYS A 573 35.67 -8.96 5.51
N TYR A 574 35.64 -10.09 4.81
CA TYR A 574 34.70 -10.50 3.75
C TYR A 574 35.07 -10.15 2.30
N ILE A 575 36.11 -10.81 1.78
CA ILE A 575 36.08 -11.32 0.41
C ILE A 575 36.06 -12.85 0.46
N LEU A 576 34.89 -13.43 0.19
CA LEU A 576 34.70 -14.87 -0.04
C LEU A 576 35.33 -15.24 -1.39
N LYS A 577 36.32 -16.12 -1.35
CA LYS A 577 37.06 -16.67 -2.49
C LYS A 577 36.21 -17.75 -3.19
N ARG A 578 35.65 -17.43 -4.36
CA ARG A 578 34.96 -18.42 -5.22
C ARG A 578 36.00 -19.26 -5.96
N ARG A 579 36.18 -20.53 -5.56
CA ARG A 579 36.94 -21.54 -6.32
C ARG A 579 36.09 -22.03 -7.50
N SER A 580 36.55 -21.79 -8.73
CA SER A 580 36.04 -22.50 -9.90
C SER A 580 36.86 -23.78 -10.12
N ARG A 581 36.16 -24.91 -10.27
CA ARG A 581 36.72 -26.18 -10.77
C ARG A 581 37.01 -26.03 -12.26
N LYS A 582 38.24 -26.26 -12.68
CA LYS A 582 38.56 -26.71 -14.04
C LYS A 582 39.08 -28.15 -13.97
N ARG A 583 38.38 -29.02 -14.69
CA ARG A 583 38.75 -30.39 -15.01
C ARG A 583 39.43 -30.36 -16.38
N SER A 584 40.62 -30.92 -16.53
CA SER A 584 41.00 -31.79 -17.67
C SER A 584 42.47 -32.20 -17.62
N ARG A 585 42.69 -33.53 -17.78
CA ARG A 585 43.76 -34.24 -18.52
C ARG A 585 45.20 -33.72 -18.30
N LYS A 586 46.16 -34.52 -17.87
CA LYS A 586 46.49 -35.90 -18.23
C LYS A 586 47.34 -36.50 -17.12
#